data_AF-A0A357GY63-F1
#
_entry.id   AF-A0A357GY63-F1
#
_cell.length_a   1.000
_cell.length_b   1.000
_cell.length_c   1.000
_cell.angle_alpha   90.00
_cell.angle_beta   90.00
_cell.angle_gamma   90.00
#
_symmetry.space_group_name_H-M   'P 1'
#
loop_
_entity.id
_entity.type
_entity.pdbx_description
1 polymer ?
#
loop_
_entity_poly.entity_id
_entity_poly.type
_entity_poly.pdbx_seq_one_letter_code
_entity_poly.pdbx_strand_id
1 'polypeptide(L)'
;MTNENNSFLKPEEKEFQTYYQREMWWLKYRPWLIKIAIGLFAAFDVCLILFAAWVFLDTYAISYGQEKLSVAGMAVLGQSELRDFSQSEAARPLNLSEAVFLSSGDDQFFDVYAVVSNPNSDWYADFDYSFKAKDQETETFSGFILPSEERPLALLKGFSARPTNVSVSVTNVEWHRFNNHKLPDYEGWLADRQIEITEALFSHGDEVTPPGVSFTVQNKSAYGFYHPSFLVVLWRGSTVGGVVRISTVELKSGDKKYLSARWFGTVPAISKIEVYPEINFLDPAAYLSISY
;
A
#
# COMPACT_ATOMS: atom_id res chain seq x y z
N MET A 1 -65.00 -35.90 -79.06
CA MET A 1 -65.37 -34.67 -78.33
C MET A 1 -64.96 -34.86 -76.88
N THR A 2 -64.23 -33.86 -76.37
CA THR A 2 -63.79 -33.64 -74.99
C THR A 2 -64.87 -33.98 -73.96
N ASN A 3 -64.55 -34.81 -72.95
CA ASN A 3 -64.06 -34.41 -71.62
C ASN A 3 -65.05 -33.52 -70.87
N GLU A 4 -65.65 -34.07 -69.80
CA GLU A 4 -65.86 -33.47 -68.48
C GLU A 4 -66.90 -34.27 -67.70
N ASN A 5 -66.48 -34.88 -66.59
CA ASN A 5 -67.25 -35.06 -65.34
C ASN A 5 -66.55 -36.09 -64.44
N ASN A 6 -65.52 -35.65 -63.72
CA ASN A 6 -64.96 -36.37 -62.57
C ASN A 6 -64.69 -35.38 -61.42
N SER A 7 -65.73 -34.65 -60.99
CA SER A 7 -65.59 -33.64 -59.95
C SER A 7 -66.85 -33.49 -59.09
N PHE A 8 -67.32 -34.56 -58.44
CA PHE A 8 -68.29 -34.45 -57.35
C PHE A 8 -68.09 -35.57 -56.32
N LEU A 9 -66.99 -35.52 -55.57
CA LEU A 9 -66.92 -36.16 -54.25
C LEU A 9 -67.16 -35.07 -53.20
N LYS A 10 -68.00 -35.35 -52.20
CA LYS A 10 -68.30 -34.40 -51.11
C LYS A 10 -66.99 -34.08 -50.35
N PRO A 11 -66.84 -32.88 -49.76
CA PRO A 11 -65.61 -32.48 -49.07
C PRO A 11 -65.11 -33.53 -48.05
N GLU A 12 -66.04 -34.14 -47.32
CA GLU A 12 -65.77 -35.20 -46.33
C GLU A 12 -65.19 -36.48 -46.94
N GLU A 13 -65.58 -36.84 -48.17
CA GLU A 13 -65.08 -38.04 -48.86
C GLU A 13 -63.65 -37.83 -49.39
N LYS A 14 -63.31 -36.61 -49.80
CA LYS A 14 -61.93 -36.25 -50.19
C LYS A 14 -60.99 -36.25 -48.99
N GLU A 15 -61.44 -35.71 -47.85
CA GLU A 15 -60.68 -35.76 -46.59
C GLU A 15 -60.46 -37.22 -46.15
N PHE A 16 -61.50 -38.05 -46.22
CA PHE A 16 -61.41 -39.47 -45.88
C PHE A 16 -60.46 -40.23 -46.81
N GLN A 17 -60.49 -39.99 -48.13
CA GLN A 17 -59.56 -40.62 -49.07
C GLN A 17 -58.11 -40.20 -48.83
N THR A 18 -57.87 -38.91 -48.55
CA THR A 18 -56.53 -38.39 -48.25
C THR A 18 -55.98 -38.99 -46.96
N TYR A 19 -56.85 -39.09 -45.94
CA TYR A 19 -56.54 -39.71 -44.66
C TYR A 19 -56.22 -41.20 -44.83
N TYR A 20 -57.06 -41.94 -45.56
CA TYR A 20 -56.88 -43.36 -45.84
C TYR A 20 -55.62 -43.66 -46.67
N GLN A 21 -55.32 -42.85 -47.68
CA GLN A 21 -54.08 -42.99 -48.46
C GLN A 21 -52.84 -42.74 -47.60
N ARG A 22 -52.89 -41.78 -46.68
CA ARG A 22 -51.78 -41.50 -45.75
C ARG A 22 -51.58 -42.63 -44.75
N GLU A 23 -52.65 -43.22 -44.21
CA GLU A 23 -52.58 -44.38 -43.33
C GLU A 23 -52.05 -45.63 -44.05
N MET A 24 -52.53 -45.89 -45.27
CA MET A 24 -52.05 -47.00 -46.12
C MET A 24 -50.57 -46.84 -46.50
N TRP A 25 -50.14 -45.61 -46.82
CA TRP A 25 -48.73 -45.30 -47.09
C TRP A 25 -47.88 -45.53 -45.85
N TRP A 26 -48.31 -45.03 -44.69
CA TRP A 26 -47.62 -45.26 -43.43
C TRP A 26 -47.49 -46.75 -43.11
N LEU A 27 -48.57 -47.52 -43.20
CA LEU A 27 -48.55 -48.97 -42.95
C LEU A 27 -47.61 -49.71 -43.91
N LYS A 28 -47.58 -49.32 -45.19
CA LYS A 28 -46.72 -49.93 -46.21
C LYS A 28 -45.23 -49.62 -45.99
N TYR A 29 -44.89 -48.38 -45.63
CA TYR A 29 -43.49 -47.93 -45.54
C TYR A 29 -42.93 -47.91 -44.11
N ARG A 30 -43.76 -48.08 -43.07
CA ARG A 30 -43.35 -48.13 -41.64
C ARG A 30 -42.17 -49.07 -41.38
N PRO A 31 -42.12 -50.31 -41.89
CA PRO A 31 -40.98 -51.20 -41.64
C PRO A 31 -39.67 -50.70 -42.26
N TRP A 32 -39.76 -49.95 -43.37
CA TRP A 32 -38.61 -49.41 -44.08
C TRP A 32 -38.10 -48.12 -43.43
N LEU A 33 -39.01 -47.23 -43.01
CA LEU A 33 -38.68 -46.01 -42.26
C LEU A 33 -37.99 -46.32 -40.92
N ILE A 34 -38.44 -47.35 -40.21
CA ILE A 34 -37.80 -47.79 -38.96
C ILE A 34 -36.36 -48.26 -39.22
N LYS A 35 -36.12 -49.03 -40.29
CA LYS A 35 -34.77 -49.48 -40.64
C LYS A 35 -33.83 -48.33 -41.00
N ILE A 36 -34.34 -47.31 -41.69
CA ILE A 36 -33.56 -46.10 -42.01
C ILE A 36 -33.25 -45.30 -40.75
N ALA A 37 -34.24 -45.10 -39.88
CA ALA A 37 -34.04 -44.37 -38.63
C ALA A 37 -32.99 -45.06 -37.74
N ILE A 38 -33.05 -46.39 -37.62
CA ILE A 38 -32.06 -47.19 -36.89
C ILE A 38 -30.68 -47.07 -37.55
N GLY A 39 -30.59 -47.13 -38.88
CA GLY A 39 -29.32 -46.97 -39.60
C GLY A 39 -28.69 -45.59 -39.41
N LEU A 40 -29.49 -44.53 -39.44
CA LEU A 40 -29.07 -43.16 -39.18
C LEU A 40 -28.57 -43.00 -37.74
N PHE A 41 -29.30 -43.57 -36.77
CA PHE A 41 -28.91 -43.51 -35.36
C PHE A 41 -27.60 -44.27 -35.10
N ALA A 42 -27.46 -45.47 -35.67
CA ALA A 42 -26.22 -46.24 -35.57
C ALA A 42 -25.03 -45.50 -36.22
N ALA A 43 -25.23 -44.85 -37.37
CA ALA A 43 -24.18 -44.05 -38.00
C ALA A 43 -23.77 -42.85 -37.13
N PHE A 44 -24.74 -42.18 -36.51
CA PHE A 44 -24.49 -41.06 -35.60
C PHE A 44 -23.70 -41.51 -34.36
N ASP A 45 -24.06 -42.64 -33.75
CA ASP A 45 -23.33 -43.21 -32.61
C ASP A 45 -21.89 -43.56 -32.98
N VAL A 46 -21.67 -44.15 -34.17
CA VAL A 46 -20.32 -44.45 -34.66
C VAL A 46 -19.50 -43.17 -34.84
N CYS A 47 -20.09 -42.09 -35.37
CA CYS A 47 -19.41 -40.81 -35.49
C CYS A 47 -19.03 -40.21 -34.12
N LEU A 48 -19.90 -40.32 -33.12
CA LEU A 48 -19.60 -39.86 -31.76
C LEU A 48 -18.46 -40.66 -31.12
N ILE A 49 -18.45 -41.99 -31.30
CA ILE A 49 -17.38 -42.85 -30.79
C ILE A 49 -16.05 -42.49 -31.45
N LEU A 50 -16.03 -42.28 -32.76
CA LEU A 50 -14.82 -41.88 -33.49
C LEU A 50 -14.33 -40.49 -33.06
N PHE A 51 -15.24 -39.54 -32.83
CA PHE A 51 -14.89 -38.22 -32.32
C PHE A 51 -14.28 -38.30 -30.91
N ALA A 52 -14.91 -39.04 -30.00
CA ALA A 52 -14.39 -39.23 -28.65
C ALA A 52 -13.02 -39.92 -28.66
N ALA A 53 -12.86 -40.97 -29.47
CA ALA A 53 -11.58 -41.66 -29.62
C ALA A 53 -10.48 -40.74 -30.17
N TRP A 54 -10.83 -39.88 -31.14
CA TRP A 54 -9.91 -38.88 -31.68
C TRP A 54 -9.48 -37.86 -30.62
N VAL A 55 -10.44 -37.30 -29.87
CA VAL A 55 -10.14 -36.35 -28.78
C VAL A 55 -9.23 -36.99 -27.74
N PHE A 56 -9.53 -38.22 -27.31
CA PHE A 56 -8.68 -38.94 -26.36
C PHE A 56 -7.27 -39.18 -26.90
N LEU A 57 -7.14 -39.56 -28.17
CA LEU A 57 -5.83 -39.76 -28.80
C LEU A 57 -5.05 -38.45 -28.90
N ASP A 58 -5.70 -37.37 -29.30
CA ASP A 58 -5.09 -36.05 -29.40
C ASP A 58 -4.58 -35.59 -28.02
N THR A 59 -5.46 -35.59 -27.01
CA THR A 59 -5.13 -35.11 -25.66
C THR A 59 -4.01 -35.93 -25.02
N TYR A 60 -4.04 -37.26 -25.10
CA TYR A 60 -3.11 -38.10 -24.34
C TYR A 60 -1.87 -38.56 -25.11
N ALA A 61 -1.94 -38.69 -26.44
CA ALA A 61 -0.83 -39.24 -27.23
C ALA A 61 -0.11 -38.18 -28.08
N ILE A 62 -0.81 -37.13 -28.55
CA ILE A 62 -0.26 -36.15 -29.50
C ILE A 62 0.10 -34.84 -28.79
N SER A 63 -0.86 -34.25 -28.07
CA SER A 63 -0.79 -32.88 -27.53
C SER A 63 -0.27 -32.82 -26.08
N TYR A 64 -0.24 -33.95 -25.37
CA TYR A 64 0.19 -34.02 -23.95
C TYR A 64 1.58 -33.40 -23.69
N GLY A 65 2.54 -33.64 -24.59
CA GLY A 65 3.89 -33.09 -24.47
C GLY A 65 3.93 -31.57 -24.67
N GLN A 66 3.15 -31.04 -25.62
CA GLN A 66 3.08 -29.60 -25.91
C GLN A 66 2.35 -28.82 -24.81
N GLU A 67 1.25 -29.37 -24.27
CA GLU A 67 0.56 -28.75 -23.14
C GLU A 67 1.45 -28.70 -21.90
N LYS A 68 2.16 -29.79 -21.58
CA LYS A 68 3.08 -29.83 -20.44
C LYS A 68 4.22 -28.83 -20.59
N LEU A 69 4.76 -28.66 -21.80
CA LEU A 69 5.77 -27.65 -22.10
C LEU A 69 5.22 -26.23 -22.02
N SER A 70 3.96 -26.01 -22.39
CA SER A 70 3.31 -24.70 -22.30
C SER A 70 3.01 -24.32 -20.85
N VAL A 71 2.53 -25.26 -20.03
CA VAL A 71 2.32 -25.07 -18.59
C VAL A 71 3.65 -24.89 -17.85
N ALA A 72 4.67 -25.70 -18.18
CA ALA A 72 6.02 -25.50 -17.65
C ALA A 72 6.62 -24.17 -18.10
N GLY A 73 6.38 -23.76 -19.35
CA GLY A 73 6.77 -22.48 -19.90
C GLY A 73 6.12 -21.31 -19.17
N MET A 74 4.81 -21.37 -18.90
CA MET A 74 4.10 -20.36 -18.10
C MET A 74 4.62 -20.31 -16.66
N ALA A 75 4.93 -21.46 -16.05
CA ALA A 75 5.48 -21.49 -14.71
C ALA A 75 6.90 -20.90 -14.64
N VAL A 76 7.74 -21.12 -15.66
CA VAL A 76 9.12 -20.62 -15.70
C VAL A 76 9.18 -19.15 -16.15
N LEU A 77 8.46 -18.78 -17.22
CA LEU A 77 8.41 -17.41 -17.76
C LEU A 77 7.63 -16.47 -16.86
N GLY A 78 6.52 -16.94 -16.28
CA GLY A 78 5.74 -16.17 -15.32
C GLY A 78 6.50 -15.93 -14.01
N GLN A 79 7.47 -16.76 -13.66
CA GLN A 79 8.27 -16.59 -12.44
C GLN A 79 9.30 -15.46 -12.56
N SER A 80 9.89 -15.25 -13.75
CA SER A 80 10.74 -14.07 -13.98
C SER A 80 9.91 -12.79 -13.93
N GLU A 81 8.75 -12.76 -14.57
CA GLU A 81 7.87 -11.58 -14.57
C GLU A 81 7.34 -11.27 -13.16
N LEU A 82 6.93 -12.29 -12.40
CA LEU A 82 6.51 -12.12 -11.01
C LEU A 82 7.66 -11.65 -10.10
N ARG A 83 8.89 -12.16 -10.32
CA ARG A 83 10.07 -11.72 -9.57
C ARG A 83 10.42 -10.28 -9.91
N ASP A 84 10.45 -9.93 -11.18
CA ASP A 84 10.79 -8.59 -11.65
C ASP A 84 9.74 -7.58 -11.18
N PHE A 85 8.45 -7.95 -11.24
CA PHE A 85 7.36 -7.18 -10.63
C PHE A 85 7.56 -7.01 -9.12
N SER A 86 7.79 -8.11 -8.40
CA SER A 86 8.01 -8.07 -6.93
C SER A 86 9.22 -7.23 -6.54
N GLN A 87 10.30 -7.25 -7.33
CA GLN A 87 11.48 -6.43 -7.11
C GLN A 87 11.23 -4.95 -7.43
N SER A 88 10.46 -4.66 -8.48
CA SER A 88 10.10 -3.29 -8.84
C SER A 88 9.17 -2.63 -7.81
N GLU A 89 8.36 -3.44 -7.13
CA GLU A 89 7.40 -3.03 -6.10
C GLU A 89 7.98 -3.10 -4.67
N ALA A 90 9.22 -3.58 -4.52
CA ALA A 90 9.89 -3.67 -3.22
C ALA A 90 10.26 -2.27 -2.70
N ALA A 91 10.27 -2.14 -1.37
CA ALA A 91 10.71 -0.92 -0.72
C ALA A 91 12.18 -0.61 -1.06
N ARG A 92 12.44 0.63 -1.46
CA ARG A 92 13.77 1.20 -1.63
C ARG A 92 14.36 1.58 -0.28
N PRO A 93 15.69 1.51 -0.11
CA PRO A 93 16.33 1.87 1.16
C PRO A 93 16.07 3.33 1.53
N LEU A 94 16.09 3.61 2.83
CA LEU A 94 15.99 4.97 3.37
C LEU A 94 17.22 5.79 2.95
N ASN A 95 17.03 7.06 2.60
CA ASN A 95 18.17 7.97 2.41
C ASN A 95 18.50 8.65 3.75
N LEU A 96 19.79 8.73 4.06
CA LEU A 96 20.29 9.34 5.28
C LEU A 96 21.09 10.60 4.91
N SER A 97 20.79 11.71 5.56
CA SER A 97 21.62 12.91 5.47
C SER A 97 22.91 12.72 6.26
N GLU A 98 23.88 13.60 6.00
CA GLU A 98 24.99 13.78 6.93
C GLU A 98 24.45 14.21 8.29
N ALA A 99 25.01 13.63 9.35
CA ALA A 99 24.66 14.01 10.71
C ALA A 99 25.54 15.18 11.16
N VAL A 100 24.92 16.14 11.83
CA VAL A 100 25.59 17.30 12.40
C VAL A 100 25.50 17.25 13.92
N PHE A 101 26.48 17.85 14.59
CA PHE A 101 26.44 18.05 16.03
C PHE A 101 26.36 19.53 16.37
N LEU A 102 25.71 19.82 17.48
CA LEU A 102 25.44 21.16 17.99
C LEU A 102 25.95 21.21 19.43
N SER A 103 26.53 22.34 19.84
CA SER A 103 26.87 22.53 21.25
C SER A 103 25.55 22.66 22.01
N SER A 104 25.27 21.72 22.91
CA SER A 104 24.23 21.94 23.92
C SER A 104 24.80 23.02 24.85
N GLY A 105 23.98 23.94 25.34
CA GLY A 105 24.46 25.20 25.95
C GLY A 105 25.37 25.09 27.20
N ASP A 106 25.68 23.88 27.64
CA ASP A 106 26.71 23.52 28.61
C ASP A 106 27.84 22.79 27.84
N ASP A 107 29.07 23.33 27.87
CA ASP A 107 30.23 22.95 27.02
C ASP A 107 30.64 21.46 27.09
N GLN A 108 29.97 20.68 27.94
CA GLN A 108 30.19 19.26 28.15
C GLN A 108 29.31 18.35 27.27
N PHE A 109 28.19 18.83 26.74
CA PHE A 109 27.27 17.98 25.99
C PHE A 109 27.01 18.50 24.57
N PHE A 110 26.89 17.56 23.64
CA PHE A 110 26.60 17.84 22.24
C PHE A 110 25.29 17.18 21.84
N ASP A 111 24.40 17.97 21.26
CA ASP A 111 23.20 17.48 20.61
C ASP A 111 23.57 17.02 19.19
N VAL A 112 22.85 16.05 18.67
CA VAL A 112 23.06 15.53 17.32
C VAL A 112 21.77 15.54 16.53
N TYR A 113 21.90 15.78 15.23
CA TYR A 113 20.80 15.92 14.30
C TYR A 113 21.16 15.26 12.97
N ALA A 114 20.22 14.52 12.40
CA ALA A 114 20.26 14.03 11.02
C ALA A 114 18.85 14.01 10.45
N VAL A 115 18.72 13.81 9.15
CA VAL A 115 17.44 13.61 8.47
C VAL A 115 17.46 12.23 7.83
N VAL A 116 16.37 11.50 8.00
CA VAL A 116 16.09 10.28 7.26
C VAL A 116 14.90 10.54 6.33
N SER A 117 15.00 10.13 5.07
CA SER A 117 13.91 10.28 4.11
C SER A 117 13.46 8.91 3.60
N ASN A 118 12.15 8.71 3.53
CA ASN A 118 11.56 7.53 2.91
C ASN A 118 11.19 7.83 1.46
N PRO A 119 11.90 7.27 0.46
CA PRO A 119 11.60 7.54 -0.95
C PRO A 119 10.37 6.77 -1.46
N ASN A 120 9.74 5.93 -0.63
CA ASN A 120 8.64 5.06 -1.02
C ASN A 120 7.30 5.70 -0.68
N SER A 121 6.38 5.78 -1.64
CA SER A 121 5.01 6.29 -1.45
C SER A 121 4.05 5.27 -0.83
N ASP A 122 4.36 3.98 -0.97
CA ASP A 122 3.45 2.88 -0.62
C ASP A 122 3.94 2.09 0.60
N TRP A 123 5.05 2.52 1.19
CA TRP A 123 5.72 1.80 2.27
C TRP A 123 6.01 2.75 3.41
N TYR A 124 5.76 2.30 4.63
CA TYR A 124 6.28 2.90 5.85
C TYR A 124 7.24 1.91 6.51
N ALA A 125 8.06 2.41 7.43
CA ALA A 125 8.97 1.54 8.15
C ALA A 125 9.08 1.92 9.62
N ASP A 126 9.28 0.90 10.43
CA ASP A 126 9.83 0.99 11.77
C ASP A 126 11.31 0.61 11.70
N PHE A 127 12.16 1.27 12.48
CA PHE A 127 13.60 1.05 12.44
C PHE A 127 14.28 1.41 13.75
N ASP A 128 15.47 0.87 13.94
CA ASP A 128 16.36 1.28 15.02
C ASP A 128 17.43 2.22 14.49
N TYR A 129 17.83 3.21 15.29
CA TYR A 129 18.89 4.13 14.93
C TYR A 129 19.81 4.46 16.11
N SER A 130 21.08 4.72 15.79
CA SER A 130 22.09 5.24 16.71
C SER A 130 22.92 6.31 16.00
N PHE A 131 23.52 7.21 16.78
CA PHE A 131 24.52 8.15 16.28
C PHE A 131 25.92 7.62 16.60
N LYS A 132 26.79 7.63 15.60
CA LYS A 132 28.17 7.19 15.69
C LYS A 132 29.12 8.35 15.44
N ALA A 133 30.07 8.51 16.34
CA ALA A 133 31.29 9.28 16.14
C ALA A 133 32.47 8.31 16.23
N LYS A 134 33.67 8.75 15.80
CA LYS A 134 34.86 7.89 15.64
C LYS A 134 35.04 6.78 16.70
N ASP A 135 34.96 7.13 17.99
CA ASP A 135 35.18 6.20 19.11
C ASP A 135 33.99 6.20 20.10
N GLN A 136 32.82 6.69 19.68
CA GLN A 136 31.62 6.80 20.54
C GLN A 136 30.37 6.43 19.74
N GLU A 137 29.49 5.65 20.36
CA GLU A 137 28.18 5.32 19.83
C GLU A 137 27.14 5.60 20.90
N THR A 138 26.03 6.21 20.51
CA THR A 138 24.91 6.45 21.41
C THR A 138 24.14 5.17 21.66
N GLU A 139 23.22 5.21 22.63
CA GLU A 139 22.21 4.16 22.75
C GLU A 139 21.41 4.02 21.45
N THR A 140 20.83 2.83 21.25
CA THR A 140 19.92 2.55 20.15
C THR A 140 18.52 3.03 20.51
N PHE A 141 17.92 3.79 19.61
CA PHE A 141 16.56 4.30 19.71
C PHE A 141 15.70 3.71 18.61
N SER A 142 14.43 3.46 18.90
CA SER A 142 13.48 3.06 17.86
C SER A 142 12.80 4.29 17.28
N GLY A 143 12.58 4.26 15.97
CA GLY A 143 11.92 5.29 15.19
C GLY A 143 10.98 4.66 14.17
N PHE A 144 10.19 5.51 13.55
CA PHE A 144 9.32 5.15 12.42
C PHE A 144 9.52 6.17 11.31
N ILE A 145 9.00 5.90 10.12
CA ILE A 145 8.92 6.88 9.03
C ILE A 145 7.74 6.53 8.12
N LEU A 146 6.92 7.53 7.84
CA LEU A 146 5.75 7.41 6.99
C LEU A 146 6.15 7.43 5.51
N PRO A 147 5.24 7.04 4.60
CA PRO A 147 5.51 7.10 3.17
C PRO A 147 5.84 8.52 2.72
N SER A 148 6.82 8.64 1.83
CA SER A 148 7.28 9.90 1.25
C SER A 148 7.67 10.99 2.28
N GLU A 149 7.91 10.61 3.53
CA GLU A 149 8.24 11.54 4.61
C GLU A 149 9.75 11.83 4.64
N GLU A 150 10.10 13.09 4.94
CA GLU A 150 11.41 13.47 5.45
C GLU A 150 11.30 13.72 6.95
N ARG A 151 12.04 12.94 7.72
CA ARG A 151 11.97 12.96 9.18
C ARG A 151 13.29 13.37 9.80
N PRO A 152 13.33 14.46 10.58
CA PRO A 152 14.48 14.76 11.41
C PRO A 152 14.60 13.78 12.57
N LEU A 153 15.81 13.29 12.80
CA LEU A 153 16.21 12.53 13.97
C LEU A 153 17.13 13.40 14.80
N ALA A 154 16.82 13.54 16.08
CA ALA A 154 17.64 14.29 17.01
C ALA A 154 17.77 13.59 18.35
N LEU A 155 18.98 13.65 18.90
CA LEU A 155 19.28 13.22 20.26
C LEU A 155 19.91 14.38 21.02
N LEU A 156 19.25 14.76 22.11
CA LEU A 156 19.74 15.79 23.03
C LEU A 156 20.78 15.18 23.97
N LYS A 157 21.88 15.91 24.20
CA LYS A 157 23.02 15.47 25.01
C LYS A 157 23.56 14.09 24.60
N GLY A 158 23.60 13.84 23.29
CA GLY A 158 24.01 12.56 22.73
C GLY A 158 25.47 12.20 22.99
N PHE A 159 26.36 13.21 23.04
CA PHE A 159 27.78 13.01 23.34
C PHE A 159 28.26 13.91 24.47
N SER A 160 29.12 13.38 25.35
CA SER A 160 29.73 14.09 26.49
C SER A 160 31.12 14.68 26.18
N ALA A 161 31.57 14.54 24.93
CA ALA A 161 32.79 15.13 24.42
C ALA A 161 32.56 15.54 22.97
N ARG A 162 33.35 16.50 22.46
CA ARG A 162 33.20 17.00 21.10
C ARG A 162 33.40 15.86 20.10
N PRO A 163 32.35 15.45 19.36
CA PRO A 163 32.47 14.33 18.45
C PRO A 163 33.21 14.75 17.16
N THR A 164 33.79 13.76 16.48
CA THR A 164 34.37 13.92 15.14
C THR A 164 33.74 12.91 14.19
N ASN A 165 33.42 13.37 12.97
CA ASN A 165 32.77 12.56 11.92
C ASN A 165 31.48 11.88 12.42
N VAL A 166 30.49 12.69 12.83
CA VAL A 166 29.20 12.16 13.27
C VAL A 166 28.45 11.59 12.07
N SER A 167 27.85 10.42 12.26
CA SER A 167 26.99 9.75 11.29
C SER A 167 25.80 9.14 12.00
N VAL A 168 24.70 8.96 11.26
CA VAL A 168 23.55 8.19 11.73
C VAL A 168 23.62 6.77 11.16
N SER A 169 23.41 5.79 12.02
CA SER A 169 23.35 4.37 11.66
C SER A 169 21.91 3.91 11.83
N VAL A 170 21.28 3.47 10.74
CA VAL A 170 19.93 2.89 10.76
C VAL A 170 20.03 1.38 10.55
N THR A 171 19.38 0.62 11.43
CA THR A 171 19.39 -0.85 11.47
C THR A 171 17.98 -1.39 11.70
N ASN A 172 17.77 -2.70 11.52
CA ASN A 172 16.50 -3.38 11.77
C ASN A 172 15.29 -2.71 11.08
N VAL A 173 15.45 -2.33 9.81
CA VAL A 173 14.38 -1.69 9.05
C VAL A 173 13.30 -2.70 8.71
N GLU A 174 12.14 -2.55 9.32
CA GLU A 174 10.95 -3.36 9.09
C GLU A 174 10.00 -2.61 8.16
N TRP A 175 9.91 -3.07 6.91
CA TRP A 175 9.07 -2.45 5.89
C TRP A 175 7.63 -2.97 5.94
N HIS A 176 6.69 -2.04 5.96
CA HIS A 176 5.27 -2.33 5.93
C HIS A 176 4.63 -1.68 4.71
N ARG A 177 3.98 -2.50 3.88
CA ARG A 177 3.28 -2.01 2.69
C ARG A 177 1.88 -1.52 3.06
N PHE A 178 1.51 -0.33 2.61
CA PHE A 178 0.13 0.11 2.62
C PHE A 178 -0.73 -0.77 1.72
N ASN A 179 -1.89 -1.15 2.23
CA ASN A 179 -2.87 -1.86 1.43
C ASN A 179 -3.83 -0.85 0.79
N ASN A 180 -3.57 -0.51 -0.48
CA ASN A 180 -4.37 0.44 -1.25
C ASN A 180 -5.84 0.01 -1.42
N HIS A 181 -6.20 -1.26 -1.17
CA HIS A 181 -7.61 -1.69 -1.17
C HIS A 181 -8.34 -1.28 0.11
N LYS A 182 -7.62 -1.15 1.23
CA LYS A 182 -8.18 -0.71 2.52
C LYS A 182 -8.12 0.80 2.67
N LEU A 183 -7.04 1.40 2.16
CA LEU A 183 -6.79 2.83 2.23
C LEU A 183 -6.29 3.33 0.86
N PRO A 184 -7.20 3.63 -0.08
CA PRO A 184 -6.84 4.02 -1.43
C PRO A 184 -6.23 5.42 -1.54
N ASP A 185 -6.50 6.30 -0.56
CA ASP A 185 -6.00 7.67 -0.49
C ASP A 185 -5.25 7.91 0.82
N TYR A 186 -3.96 7.60 0.82
CA TYR A 186 -3.09 7.81 1.99
C TYR A 186 -2.95 9.29 2.34
N GLU A 187 -2.75 10.15 1.33
CA GLU A 187 -2.58 11.59 1.50
C GLU A 187 -3.82 12.23 2.12
N GLY A 188 -5.02 11.88 1.62
CA GLY A 188 -6.28 12.31 2.21
C GLY A 188 -6.46 11.80 3.64
N TRP A 189 -6.13 10.53 3.90
CA TRP A 189 -6.20 9.97 5.26
C TRP A 189 -5.23 10.64 6.24
N LEU A 190 -4.05 11.04 5.78
CA LEU A 190 -3.08 11.77 6.60
C LEU A 190 -3.54 13.22 6.81
N ALA A 191 -4.13 13.85 5.80
CA ALA A 191 -4.69 15.20 5.89
C ALA A 191 -5.80 15.30 6.96
N ASP A 192 -6.61 14.26 7.13
CA ASP A 192 -7.61 14.18 8.21
C ASP A 192 -6.99 14.16 9.63
N ARG A 193 -5.68 13.91 9.74
CA ARG A 193 -4.90 13.83 10.98
C ARG A 193 -3.97 15.03 11.18
N GLN A 194 -4.37 16.17 10.62
CA GLN A 194 -3.55 17.38 10.63
C GLN A 194 -3.31 17.91 12.05
N ILE A 195 -2.03 18.08 12.39
CA ILE A 195 -1.57 18.89 13.50
C ILE A 195 -1.05 20.21 12.95
N GLU A 196 -1.71 21.31 13.31
CA GLU A 196 -1.30 22.64 12.88
C GLU A 196 -0.37 23.27 13.92
N ILE A 197 0.69 23.90 13.44
CA ILE A 197 1.65 24.64 14.25
C ILE A 197 1.61 26.10 13.83
N THR A 198 1.36 26.97 14.79
CA THR A 198 1.23 28.41 14.58
C THR A 198 2.07 29.18 15.58
N GLU A 199 2.34 30.46 15.28
CA GLU A 199 2.97 31.40 16.23
C GLU A 199 4.34 30.93 16.77
N ALA A 200 5.13 30.25 15.94
CA ALA A 200 6.48 29.87 16.31
C ALA A 200 7.37 31.11 16.44
N LEU A 201 7.83 31.38 17.66
CA LEU A 201 8.60 32.56 18.02
C LEU A 201 9.85 32.15 18.80
N PHE A 202 10.97 32.78 18.46
CA PHE A 202 12.24 32.63 19.18
C PHE A 202 12.50 33.88 20.02
N SER A 203 12.74 33.67 21.31
CA SER A 203 13.21 34.68 22.24
C SER A 203 14.70 34.49 22.46
N HIS A 204 15.49 35.54 22.24
CA HIS A 204 16.94 35.52 22.45
C HIS A 204 17.33 35.48 23.94
N GLY A 205 16.36 35.63 24.84
CA GLY A 205 16.62 35.77 26.26
C GLY A 205 17.22 37.14 26.62
N ASP A 206 17.44 37.34 27.92
CA ASP A 206 18.11 38.49 28.51
C ASP A 206 19.02 38.02 29.67
N GLU A 207 19.55 38.95 30.47
CA GLU A 207 20.44 38.60 31.60
C GLU A 207 19.79 37.68 32.64
N VAL A 208 18.44 37.62 32.68
CA VAL A 208 17.67 36.88 33.68
C VAL A 208 16.97 35.65 33.07
N THR A 209 16.62 35.73 31.79
CA THR A 209 15.79 34.76 31.09
C THR A 209 16.61 34.09 29.99
N PRO A 210 16.82 32.76 30.05
CA PRO A 210 17.51 32.06 28.98
C PRO A 210 16.75 32.15 27.65
N PRO A 211 17.46 32.06 26.50
CA PRO A 211 16.82 31.98 25.19
C PRO A 211 15.82 30.83 25.12
N GLY A 212 14.79 30.97 24.31
CA GLY A 212 13.72 30.00 24.24
C GLY A 212 12.90 30.08 22.97
N VAL A 213 12.08 29.05 22.76
CA VAL A 213 11.12 28.96 21.67
C VAL A 213 9.74 28.75 22.27
N SER A 214 8.75 29.37 21.63
CA SER A 214 7.34 29.14 21.92
C SER A 214 6.56 28.95 20.64
N PHE A 215 5.54 28.11 20.68
CA PHE A 215 4.63 27.90 19.56
C PHE A 215 3.30 27.37 20.08
N THR A 216 2.27 27.50 19.25
CA THR A 216 0.96 26.94 19.53
C THR A 216 0.70 25.74 18.62
N VAL A 217 0.39 24.59 19.23
CA VAL A 217 -0.09 23.39 18.53
C VAL A 217 -1.61 23.36 18.58
N GLN A 218 -2.25 23.11 17.44
CA GLN A 218 -3.67 22.83 17.35
C GLN A 218 -3.89 21.48 16.67
N ASN A 219 -4.67 20.62 17.32
CA ASN A 219 -5.13 19.39 16.71
C ASN A 219 -6.40 19.66 15.89
N LYS A 220 -6.29 19.68 14.57
CA LYS A 220 -7.42 19.88 13.65
C LYS A 220 -8.12 18.58 13.28
N SER A 221 -7.61 17.43 13.72
CA SER A 221 -8.21 16.14 13.44
C SER A 221 -9.42 15.86 14.34
N ALA A 222 -10.25 14.89 13.92
CA ALA A 222 -11.32 14.33 14.74
C ALA A 222 -10.79 13.38 15.86
N TYR A 223 -9.48 13.16 15.91
CA TYR A 223 -8.85 12.19 16.80
C TYR A 223 -8.10 12.88 17.94
N GLY A 224 -7.94 12.21 19.06
CA GLY A 224 -7.02 12.64 20.12
C GLY A 224 -5.77 11.76 20.15
N PHE A 225 -4.66 12.29 20.66
CA PHE A 225 -3.38 11.57 20.73
C PHE A 225 -2.82 11.49 22.15
N TYR A 226 -2.25 10.34 22.52
CA TYR A 226 -1.47 10.15 23.75
C TYR A 226 -0.01 10.56 23.53
N HIS A 227 0.57 11.24 24.52
CA HIS A 227 1.98 11.59 24.58
C HIS A 227 2.61 12.21 23.32
N PRO A 228 1.92 13.13 22.58
CA PRO A 228 2.52 13.68 21.37
C PRO A 228 3.76 14.50 21.71
N SER A 229 4.81 14.26 20.93
CA SER A 229 6.09 14.94 21.01
C SER A 229 6.33 15.80 19.78
N PHE A 230 7.10 16.86 19.95
CA PHE A 230 7.39 17.85 18.94
C PHE A 230 8.88 18.14 18.96
N LEU A 231 9.56 17.87 17.84
CA LEU A 231 10.94 18.26 17.64
C LEU A 231 10.97 19.66 17.02
N VAL A 232 11.57 20.60 17.74
CA VAL A 232 11.82 21.95 17.24
C VAL A 232 13.24 22.01 16.71
N VAL A 233 13.38 22.50 15.48
CA VAL A 233 14.65 22.72 14.79
C VAL A 233 14.80 24.22 14.55
N LEU A 234 15.87 24.79 15.11
CA LEU A 234 16.26 26.17 14.89
C LEU A 234 17.29 26.21 13.76
N TRP A 235 17.01 26.98 12.73
CA TRP A 235 17.86 27.13 11.56
C TRP A 235 18.58 28.47 11.57
N ARG A 236 19.83 28.45 11.10
CA ARG A 236 20.63 29.61 10.72
C ARG A 236 21.03 29.47 9.26
N GLY A 237 20.33 30.18 8.38
CA GLY A 237 20.44 29.98 6.94
C GLY A 237 20.06 28.54 6.58
N SER A 238 21.00 27.79 6.03
CA SER A 238 20.84 26.36 5.67
C SER A 238 21.44 25.40 6.70
N THR A 239 21.92 25.89 7.83
CA THR A 239 22.53 25.06 8.89
C THR A 239 21.63 24.99 10.10
N VAL A 240 21.59 23.85 10.77
CA VAL A 240 20.90 23.71 12.06
C VAL A 240 21.73 24.40 13.14
N GLY A 241 21.08 25.27 13.92
CA GLY A 241 21.69 26.04 15.01
C GLY A 241 21.29 25.54 16.40
N GLY A 242 20.21 24.77 16.52
CA GLY A 242 19.73 24.22 17.79
C GLY A 242 18.55 23.29 17.60
N VAL A 243 18.41 22.30 18.49
CA VAL A 243 17.26 21.39 18.51
C VAL A 243 16.75 21.25 19.93
N VAL A 244 15.43 21.03 20.09
CA VAL A 244 14.82 20.70 21.38
C VAL A 244 13.56 19.89 21.16
N ARG A 245 13.26 18.97 22.08
CA ARG A 245 12.05 18.15 22.05
C ARG A 245 11.10 18.58 23.16
N ILE A 246 9.82 18.76 22.83
CA ILE A 246 8.76 19.12 23.79
C ILE A 246 7.64 18.10 23.65
N SER A 247 7.15 17.56 24.77
CA SER A 247 6.02 16.63 24.77
C SER A 247 4.88 17.15 25.64
N THR A 248 3.68 16.65 25.38
CA THR A 248 2.50 16.86 26.24
C THR A 248 1.84 15.52 26.52
N VAL A 249 1.09 15.40 27.61
CA VAL A 249 0.48 14.13 28.04
C VAL A 249 -0.58 13.63 27.06
N GLU A 250 -1.38 14.56 26.53
CA GLU A 250 -2.46 14.28 25.60
C GLU A 250 -2.68 15.48 24.69
N LEU A 251 -3.33 15.28 23.55
CA LEU A 251 -3.81 16.35 22.68
C LEU A 251 -5.14 15.91 22.07
N LYS A 252 -6.27 16.38 22.64
CA LYS A 252 -7.62 15.95 22.20
C LYS A 252 -7.98 16.58 20.86
N SER A 253 -9.02 16.06 20.23
CA SER A 253 -9.58 16.65 19.01
C SER A 253 -9.99 18.11 19.25
N GLY A 254 -9.55 19.01 18.38
CA GLY A 254 -9.81 20.44 18.49
C GLY A 254 -8.97 21.18 19.54
N ASP A 255 -8.17 20.49 20.35
CA ASP A 255 -7.35 21.14 21.40
C ASP A 255 -6.34 22.10 20.79
N LYS A 256 -6.15 23.23 21.47
CA LYS A 256 -5.09 24.20 21.21
C LYS A 256 -4.21 24.32 22.45
N LYS A 257 -2.91 24.03 22.32
CA LYS A 257 -1.94 24.04 23.41
C LYS A 257 -0.76 24.94 23.09
N TYR A 258 -0.44 25.83 24.03
CA TYR A 258 0.78 26.62 23.99
C TYR A 258 1.94 25.82 24.59
N LEU A 259 3.02 25.67 23.82
CA LEU A 259 4.22 24.94 24.21
C LEU A 259 5.42 25.87 24.16
N SER A 260 6.33 25.71 25.11
CA SER A 260 7.57 26.49 25.14
C SER A 260 8.71 25.69 25.75
N ALA A 261 9.92 25.90 25.23
CA ALA A 261 11.15 25.37 25.80
C ALA A 261 12.21 26.48 25.88
N ARG A 262 13.18 26.29 26.76
CA ARG A 262 14.31 27.19 26.95
C ARG A 262 15.63 26.43 26.80
N TRP A 263 16.62 27.09 26.23
CA TRP A 263 18.00 26.62 26.18
C TRP A 263 18.79 27.28 27.28
N PHE A 264 19.46 26.47 28.09
CA PHE A 264 20.40 26.96 29.10
C PHE A 264 21.77 27.07 28.43
N GLY A 265 22.06 28.24 27.87
CA GLY A 265 23.34 28.57 27.22
C GLY A 265 23.16 29.50 26.01
N THR A 266 24.22 29.66 25.22
CA THR A 266 24.18 30.52 24.03
C THR A 266 23.56 29.79 22.85
N VAL A 267 22.58 30.42 22.22
CA VAL A 267 21.98 29.96 20.96
C VAL A 267 22.42 30.92 19.85
N PRO A 268 22.86 30.42 18.69
CA PRO A 268 23.26 31.29 17.59
C PRO A 268 22.09 32.12 17.06
N ALA A 269 22.36 33.12 16.23
CA ALA A 269 21.31 33.88 15.55
C ALA A 269 20.44 32.94 14.68
N ILE A 270 19.12 33.00 14.88
CA ILE A 270 18.14 32.11 14.23
C ILE A 270 17.43 32.84 13.09
N SER A 271 17.32 32.19 11.94
CA SER A 271 16.60 32.69 10.76
C SER A 271 15.24 32.04 10.54
N LYS A 272 15.08 30.76 10.94
CA LYS A 272 13.84 30.01 10.75
C LYS A 272 13.64 29.01 11.88
N ILE A 273 12.40 28.79 12.26
CA ILE A 273 11.98 27.78 13.24
C ILE A 273 11.11 26.79 12.48
N GLU A 274 11.42 25.51 12.59
CA GLU A 274 10.56 24.43 12.11
C GLU A 274 10.22 23.53 13.28
N VAL A 275 8.99 23.03 13.29
CA VAL A 275 8.50 22.15 14.34
C VAL A 275 7.88 20.94 13.67
N TYR A 276 8.32 19.76 14.10
CA TYR A 276 7.95 18.48 13.53
C TYR A 276 7.18 17.68 14.58
N PRO A 277 5.89 17.36 14.34
CA PRO A 277 5.17 16.41 15.16
C PRO A 277 5.79 15.01 15.03
N GLU A 278 6.13 14.40 16.16
CA GLU A 278 6.65 13.03 16.23
C GLU A 278 5.52 12.09 16.66
N ILE A 279 4.46 11.97 15.85
CA ILE A 279 3.28 11.14 16.14
C ILE A 279 3.16 10.03 15.10
N ASN A 280 3.13 8.77 15.55
CA ASN A 280 2.87 7.66 14.65
C ASN A 280 1.37 7.50 14.39
N PHE A 281 0.88 8.14 13.34
CA PHE A 281 -0.53 8.05 12.96
C PHE A 281 -0.95 6.63 12.57
N LEU A 282 -0.01 5.75 12.23
CA LEU A 282 -0.28 4.36 11.86
C LEU A 282 -0.30 3.42 13.05
N ASP A 283 0.19 3.87 14.22
CA ASP A 283 0.10 3.12 15.46
C ASP A 283 -1.24 3.40 16.16
N PRO A 284 -2.14 2.40 16.28
CA PRO A 284 -3.39 2.57 17.01
C PRO A 284 -3.19 2.98 18.48
N ALA A 285 -2.05 2.63 19.09
CA ALA A 285 -1.75 2.99 20.48
C ALA A 285 -1.46 4.49 20.65
N ALA A 286 -1.14 5.21 19.57
CA ALA A 286 -0.97 6.66 19.61
C ALA A 286 -2.29 7.42 19.86
N TYR A 287 -3.44 6.78 19.64
CA TYR A 287 -4.75 7.41 19.72
C TYR A 287 -5.37 7.33 21.12
N LEU A 288 -6.04 8.41 21.55
CA LEU A 288 -6.87 8.40 22.73
C LEU A 288 -8.00 7.38 22.58
N SER A 289 -8.20 6.58 23.63
CA SER A 289 -9.33 5.65 23.66
C SER A 289 -10.64 6.44 23.70
N ILE A 290 -11.59 6.06 22.85
CA ILE A 290 -12.95 6.59 22.91
C ILE A 290 -13.61 5.94 24.12
N SER A 291 -13.75 6.70 25.21
CA SER A 291 -14.56 6.28 26.35
C SER A 291 -16.03 6.42 25.95
N TYR A 292 -16.72 5.29 25.78
CA TYR A 292 -18.18 5.22 25.60
C TYR A 292 -18.91 5.33 26.94
#